data_AF-A0A8J3RF06-F1
#
_entry.id   AF-A0A8J3RF06-F1
#
_cell.length_a   1.000
_cell.length_b   1.000
_cell.length_c   1.000
_cell.angle_alpha   90.00
_cell.angle_beta   90.00
_cell.angle_gamma   90.00
#
_symmetry.space_group_name_H-M   'P 1'
#
loop_
_entity.id
_entity.type
_entity.pdbx_description
1 polymer ?
#
loop_
_entity_poly.entity_id
_entity_poly.type
_entity_poly.pdbx_seq_one_letter_code
_entity_poly.pdbx_strand_id
1 'polypeptide(L)'
;MTVDTIGRDTIGWDTAQRRKFGELTARAWSDAGLRIRYEREPASILAEYGLTLAEGVRAPALPSEPVTELVIEALDGEVTAAVPPCLLSFCFCMDQNPPEASLR
;
A
#
# COMPACT_ATOMS: atom_id res chain seq x y z
N MET A 1 -7.53 -30.67 -6.06
CA MET A 1 -7.46 -29.67 -7.13
C MET A 1 -7.00 -28.37 -6.47
N THR A 2 -5.68 -28.20 -6.39
CA THR A 2 -5.04 -27.08 -5.69
C THR A 2 -5.17 -25.85 -6.57
N VAL A 3 -5.84 -24.82 -6.08
CA VAL A 3 -5.85 -23.50 -6.71
C VAL A 3 -4.47 -22.90 -6.45
N ASP A 4 -3.60 -23.03 -7.43
CA ASP A 4 -2.29 -22.42 -7.48
C ASP A 4 -2.39 -21.07 -8.22
N THR A 5 -1.49 -20.14 -7.88
CA THR A 5 -1.13 -18.90 -8.61
C THR A 5 -2.14 -17.74 -8.76
N ILE A 6 -2.46 -17.04 -7.66
CA ILE A 6 -2.70 -15.58 -7.70
C ILE A 6 -1.68 -14.91 -6.75
N GLY A 7 -0.44 -14.80 -7.22
CA GLY A 7 0.66 -14.24 -6.44
C GLY A 7 1.95 -14.33 -7.22
N ARG A 8 1.98 -13.76 -8.42
CA ARG A 8 3.15 -13.81 -9.30
C ARG A 8 4.26 -12.97 -8.67
N ASP A 9 5.22 -13.65 -8.06
CA ASP A 9 6.47 -13.12 -7.52
C ASP A 9 7.21 -12.33 -8.60
N THR A 10 7.13 -11.01 -8.57
CA THR A 10 7.68 -10.21 -9.67
C THR A 10 9.21 -10.13 -9.61
N ILE A 11 9.84 -10.22 -8.44
CA ILE A 11 11.31 -10.06 -8.27
C ILE A 11 11.85 -10.77 -7.00
N GLY A 12 11.06 -11.64 -6.36
CA GLY A 12 11.47 -12.31 -5.11
C GLY A 12 11.54 -11.41 -3.86
N TRP A 13 11.07 -10.16 -3.95
CA TRP A 13 11.04 -9.23 -2.82
C TRP A 13 9.98 -9.57 -1.79
N ASP A 14 10.31 -9.37 -0.52
CA ASP A 14 9.38 -9.42 0.60
C ASP A 14 8.45 -8.18 0.64
N THR A 15 7.51 -8.17 1.58
CA THR A 15 6.55 -7.06 1.75
C THR A 15 7.23 -5.72 2.07
N ALA A 16 8.33 -5.73 2.83
CA ALA A 16 9.03 -4.51 3.22
C ALA A 16 9.77 -3.88 2.02
N GLN A 17 10.41 -4.71 1.20
CA GLN A 17 11.05 -4.29 -0.04
C GLN A 17 10.01 -3.79 -1.06
N ARG A 18 8.88 -4.50 -1.22
CA ARG A 18 7.79 -4.04 -2.09
C ARG A 18 7.27 -2.66 -1.67
N ARG A 19 7.15 -2.40 -0.36
CA ARG A 19 6.78 -1.08 0.17
C ARG A 19 7.79 0.01 -0.20
N LYS A 20 9.08 -0.25 0.02
CA LYS A 20 10.18 0.68 -0.32
C LYS A 20 10.21 0.99 -1.83
N PHE A 21 9.94 0.00 -2.68
CA PHE A 21 9.84 0.22 -4.11
C PHE A 21 8.62 1.09 -4.48
N GLY A 22 7.50 0.92 -3.78
CA GLY A 22 6.34 1.80 -3.91
C GLY A 22 6.67 3.26 -3.53
N GLU A 23 7.42 3.47 -2.46
CA GLU A 23 7.91 4.80 -2.06
C GLU A 23 8.83 5.42 -3.11
N LEU A 24 9.82 4.67 -3.60
CA LEU A 24 10.71 5.08 -4.69
C LEU A 24 9.90 5.50 -5.93
N THR A 25 8.91 4.70 -6.29
CA THR A 25 8.02 4.96 -7.43
C THR A 25 7.26 6.27 -7.26
N ALA A 26 6.60 6.45 -6.12
CA ALA A 26 5.84 7.67 -5.84
C ALA A 26 6.74 8.91 -5.89
N ARG A 27 7.96 8.82 -5.34
CA ARG A 27 8.92 9.92 -5.37
C ARG A 27 9.40 10.22 -6.80
N ALA A 28 9.62 9.20 -7.61
CA ALA A 28 10.06 9.36 -9.00
C ALA A 28 8.99 9.96 -9.92
N TRP A 29 7.71 9.93 -9.54
CA TRP A 29 6.66 10.67 -10.25
C TRP A 29 6.81 12.18 -10.06
N SER A 30 7.14 12.66 -8.85
CA SER A 30 7.31 14.09 -8.58
C SER A 30 8.72 14.63 -8.79
N ASP A 31 9.74 13.77 -8.84
CA ASP A 31 11.15 14.13 -9.04
C ASP A 31 11.70 13.51 -10.34
N ALA A 32 11.66 14.30 -11.42
CA ALA A 32 12.19 13.89 -12.72
C ALA A 32 13.69 13.58 -12.69
N GLY A 33 14.46 14.24 -11.82
CA GLY A 33 15.89 13.99 -11.65
C GLY A 33 16.16 12.60 -11.04
N LEU A 34 15.35 12.19 -10.07
CA LEU A 34 15.36 10.83 -9.54
C LEU A 34 14.97 9.81 -10.61
N ARG A 35 13.92 10.07 -11.40
CA ARG A 35 13.50 9.19 -12.50
C ARG A 35 14.63 8.96 -13.52
N ILE A 36 15.26 10.04 -13.99
CA ILE A 36 16.36 9.97 -14.96
C ILE A 36 17.56 9.17 -14.39
N ARG A 37 17.90 9.39 -13.12
CA ARG A 37 18.97 8.62 -12.46
C ARG A 37 18.62 7.14 -12.34
N TYR A 38 17.38 6.80 -12.00
CA TYR A 38 16.92 5.42 -11.94
C TYR A 38 17.00 4.74 -13.31
N GLU A 39 16.58 5.43 -14.38
CA GLU A 39 16.64 4.88 -15.75
C GLU A 39 18.08 4.63 -16.22
N ARG A 40 19.04 5.45 -15.76
CA ARG A 40 20.46 5.30 -16.09
C ARG A 40 21.18 4.26 -15.23
N GLU A 41 20.94 4.26 -13.92
CA GLU A 41 21.69 3.48 -12.92
C GLU A 41 20.77 2.82 -11.88
N PRO A 42 19.87 1.90 -12.31
CA PRO A 42 18.80 1.41 -11.44
C PRO A 42 19.32 0.65 -10.23
N ALA A 43 20.38 -0.14 -10.37
CA ALA A 43 20.96 -0.90 -9.27
C ALA A 43 21.50 0.00 -8.14
N SER A 44 22.12 1.13 -8.49
CA SER A 44 22.61 2.11 -7.51
C SER A 44 21.44 2.73 -6.75
N ILE A 45 20.42 3.20 -7.48
CA ILE A 45 19.25 3.83 -6.85
C ILE A 45 18.48 2.82 -5.99
N LEU A 46 18.33 1.57 -6.42
CA LEU A 46 17.71 0.53 -5.59
C LEU A 46 18.49 0.30 -4.29
N ALA A 47 19.83 0.26 -4.36
CA ALA A 47 20.67 0.10 -3.17
C ALA A 47 20.53 1.27 -2.18
N GLU A 48 20.36 2.51 -2.65
CA GLU A 48 20.08 3.68 -1.80
C GLU A 48 18.80 3.51 -0.96
N TYR A 49 17.80 2.80 -1.49
CA TYR A 49 16.55 2.49 -0.77
C TYR A 49 16.64 1.17 0.02
N GLY A 50 17.79 0.51 0.02
CA GLY A 50 17.99 -0.81 0.63
C GLY A 50 17.17 -1.90 -0.06
N LEU A 51 17.02 -1.80 -1.38
CA LEU A 51 16.42 -2.81 -2.25
C LEU A 51 17.53 -3.63 -2.91
N THR A 52 17.52 -4.94 -2.69
CA THR A 52 18.52 -5.85 -3.24
C THR A 52 17.93 -6.60 -4.42
N LEU A 53 18.62 -6.61 -5.55
CA LEU A 53 18.30 -7.49 -6.67
C LEU A 53 19.06 -8.80 -6.54
N ALA A 54 18.39 -9.91 -6.82
CA ALA A 54 19.09 -11.18 -6.99
C ALA A 54 19.99 -11.13 -8.23
N GLU A 55 21.07 -11.89 -8.22
CA GLU A 55 22.02 -11.94 -9.33
C GLU A 55 21.33 -12.35 -10.64
N GLY A 56 21.65 -11.66 -11.73
CA GLY A 56 21.04 -11.90 -13.04
C GLY A 56 19.61 -11.38 -13.22
N VAL A 57 18.98 -10.83 -12.15
CA VAL A 57 17.64 -10.25 -12.24
C VAL A 57 17.71 -8.80 -12.69
N ARG A 58 16.95 -8.47 -13.74
CA ARG A 58 16.83 -7.08 -14.20
C ARG A 58 16.03 -6.24 -13.21
N ALA A 59 16.47 -5.01 -13.01
CA ALA A 59 15.73 -4.03 -12.24
C ALA A 59 14.31 -3.82 -12.83
N PRO A 60 13.28 -3.65 -12.00
CA PRO A 60 11.94 -3.36 -12.48
C PRO A 60 11.88 -1.97 -13.13
N ALA A 61 11.06 -1.83 -14.16
CA ALA A 61 10.76 -0.50 -14.68
C ALA A 61 9.91 0.28 -13.67
N LEU A 62 10.12 1.59 -13.58
CA LEU A 62 9.19 2.46 -12.86
C LEU A 62 7.88 2.54 -13.65
N PRO A 63 6.72 2.36 -13.00
CA PRO A 63 5.44 2.55 -13.67
C PRO A 63 5.28 4.00 -14.13
N SER A 64 4.42 4.20 -15.12
CA SER A 64 4.03 5.54 -15.55
C SER A 64 3.29 6.25 -14.40
N GLU A 65 3.42 7.57 -14.35
CA GLU A 65 2.63 8.38 -13.43
C GLU A 65 1.13 8.15 -13.70
N PRO A 66 0.30 7.94 -12.68
CA PRO A 66 -1.12 7.78 -12.88
C PRO A 66 -1.70 9.09 -13.41
N VAL A 67 -2.27 9.05 -14.62
CA VAL A 67 -3.05 10.16 -15.16
C VAL A 67 -4.41 10.13 -14.46
N THR A 68 -4.53 10.82 -13.34
CA THR A 68 -5.79 10.90 -12.60
C THR A 68 -6.41 12.28 -12.79
N GLU A 69 -7.62 12.31 -13.34
CA GLU A 69 -8.53 13.44 -13.13
C GLU A 69 -9.02 13.34 -11.67
N LEU A 70 -8.38 14.09 -10.78
CA LEU A 70 -8.79 14.14 -9.37
C LEU A 70 -10.09 14.94 -9.28
N VAL A 71 -11.22 14.23 -9.26
CA VAL A 71 -12.52 14.83 -8.94
C VAL A 71 -12.60 14.99 -7.43
N ILE A 72 -12.47 16.24 -6.96
CA ILE A 72 -12.71 16.59 -5.55
C ILE A 72 -14.20 16.83 -5.41
N GLU A 73 -14.93 15.84 -4.91
CA GLU A 73 -16.33 16.00 -4.53
C GLU A 73 -16.40 16.68 -3.15
N ALA A 74 -17.25 17.69 -3.03
CA ALA A 74 -17.55 18.29 -1.73
C ALA A 74 -18.30 17.26 -0.88
N LEU A 75 -17.76 16.93 0.29
CA LEU A 75 -18.48 16.13 1.27
C LEU A 75 -19.45 17.07 2.03
N ASP A 76 -20.60 17.35 1.43
CA ASP A 76 -21.64 18.26 1.94
C ASP A 76 -22.75 17.56 2.74
N GLY A 77 -22.44 16.38 3.29
CA GLY A 77 -23.27 15.74 4.30
C GLY A 77 -23.02 16.34 5.69
N GLU A 78 -24.09 16.70 6.40
CA GLU A 78 -24.04 17.05 7.81
C GLU A 78 -23.50 15.84 8.61
N VAL A 79 -22.19 15.80 8.87
CA VAL A 79 -21.58 14.78 9.71
C VAL A 79 -21.99 15.07 11.15
N THR A 80 -23.17 14.58 11.54
CA THR A 80 -23.49 14.42 12.96
C THR A 80 -22.61 13.30 13.47
N ALA A 81 -21.43 13.68 13.95
CA ALA A 81 -20.57 12.80 14.72
C ALA A 81 -21.24 12.55 16.08
N ALA A 82 -22.30 11.74 16.09
CA ALA A 82 -22.67 11.00 17.29
C ALA A 82 -21.59 9.94 17.47
N VAL A 83 -20.44 10.38 18.00
CA VAL A 83 -19.38 9.48 18.46
C VAL A 83 -19.87 8.97 19.82
N PRO A 84 -20.40 7.75 19.95
CA PRO A 84 -20.58 7.17 21.27
C PRO A 84 -19.20 7.16 21.96
N PRO A 85 -19.11 7.51 23.26
CA PRO A 85 -17.84 7.69 23.98
C PRO A 85 -16.93 6.44 23.98
N CYS A 86 -17.44 5.30 23.53
CA CYS A 86 -16.72 4.04 23.39
C CYS A 86 -15.72 4.02 22.21
N LEU A 87 -15.89 4.88 21.19
CA LEU A 87 -15.08 4.83 19.95
C LEU A 87 -13.79 5.64 19.97
N LEU A 88 -13.48 6.35 21.06
CA LEU A 88 -12.16 6.96 21.25
C LEU A 88 -11.12 6.00 21.86
N SER A 89 -11.54 4.76 22.17
CA SER A 89 -10.62 3.67 22.46
C SER A 89 -10.60 2.76 21.23
N PHE A 90 -9.46 2.69 20.54
CA PHE A 90 -9.15 1.64 19.57
C PHE A 90 -9.08 0.27 20.28
N CYS A 91 -10.22 -0.24 20.76
CA CYS A 91 -10.41 -1.61 21.19
C CYS A 91 -11.50 -2.23 20.31
N PHE A 92 -11.04 -2.96 19.30
CA PHE A 92 -11.85 -3.88 18.51
C PHE A 92 -12.39 -4.98 19.44
N CYS A 93 -13.61 -4.84 19.94
CA CYS A 93 -14.30 -5.88 20.71
C CYS A 93 -15.69 -6.13 20.10
N MET A 94 -15.74 -6.66 18.88
CA MET A 94 -16.90 -7.45 18.47
C MET A 94 -16.72 -8.86 19.02
N ASP A 95 -17.34 -9.15 20.16
CA ASP A 95 -18.26 -10.30 20.31
C ASP A 95 -18.91 -10.25 21.70
N GLN A 96 -20.17 -9.81 21.76
CA GLN A 96 -21.06 -10.05 22.89
C GLN A 96 -22.42 -10.45 22.30
N ASN A 97 -22.52 -11.71 21.87
CA ASN A 97 -23.80 -12.39 21.73
C ASN A 97 -24.38 -12.63 23.14
N PRO A 98 -25.47 -11.98 23.58
CA PRO A 98 -26.04 -12.28 24.87
C PRO A 98 -26.86 -13.59 24.78
N PRO A 99 -26.70 -14.55 25.72
CA PRO A 99 -27.65 -15.65 25.81
C PRO A 99 -29.01 -15.10 26.25
N GLU A 100 -30.06 -15.39 25.46
CA GLU A 100 -31.43 -15.09 25.86
C GLU A 100 -31.74 -15.75 27.20
N ALA A 101 -31.91 -14.93 28.23
CA ALA A 101 -32.54 -15.34 29.47
C ALA A 101 -34.04 -15.54 29.21
N SER A 102 -34.42 -16.78 28.90
CA SER A 102 -35.82 -17.21 28.95
C SER A 102 -36.29 -17.18 30.40
N LEU A 103 -37.12 -16.19 30.72
CA LEU A 103 -37.99 -16.16 31.89
C LEU A 103 -39.43 -16.25 31.39
N ARG A 104 -39.94 -17.48 31.22
CA ARG A 104 -41.31 -17.91 31.55
C ARG A 104 -41.49 -19.41 31.35
#